data_AF-X0TG79-F1
#
_entry.id   AF-X0TG79-F1
#
_cell.length_a   1.000
_cell.length_b   1.000
_cell.length_c   1.000
_cell.angle_alpha   90.00
_cell.angle_beta   90.00
_cell.angle_gamma   90.00
#
_symmetry.space_group_name_H-M   'P 1'
#
loop_
_entity.id
_entity.type
_entity.pdbx_description
1 polymer ?
#
loop_
_entity_poly.entity_id
_entity_poly.type
_entity_poly.pdbx_seq_one_letter_code
_entity_poly.pdbx_strand_id
1 'polypeptide(L)'
;MGISTLVSERIERLRERYQTEMPIISIERAKFYTEKYFEGNSLPQNMRVALSMKHVYENMTHYVDPDDRIAGYWCESFLGIPIEIERGIFNNVLRNELKKRNILWFRIKSYLKTAWWLLKKRQLFTAIRNMRNTGKQPMNMGITPMDKRKINPYKIAKAEKKILLKKLLPQWKGKSIVNIIEKEIAESGLVSGNMLDFSIALPANNSKQVLLISMTSNIAFSQGHVILDYEKAITRGLFSLKTEVEEKLEDKSLNLDDKSVLQSIKIAMEGVIIFAKRLAERVQEAYEAESDETRKNILKIMLENCQKVPFYPPETFYQAVQSAWTIKTAVELAHPINLHSFGRMDQIFYP
;
A
#
# COMPACT_ATOMS: atom_id res chain seq x y z
N MET A 1 -25.50 -29.94 9.67
CA MET A 1 -26.32 -28.75 9.33
C MET A 1 -25.95 -28.32 7.92
N GLY A 2 -26.94 -28.18 7.03
CA GLY A 2 -26.70 -27.82 5.62
C GLY A 2 -26.24 -26.38 5.45
N ILE A 3 -25.70 -26.05 4.27
CA ILE A 3 -25.32 -24.69 3.91
C ILE A 3 -26.61 -23.87 3.74
N SER A 4 -26.80 -22.86 4.61
CA SER A 4 -27.89 -21.91 4.47
C SER A 4 -27.68 -21.06 3.21
N THR A 5 -28.72 -20.90 2.40
CA THR A 5 -28.72 -20.01 1.22
C THR A 5 -28.96 -18.54 1.59
N LEU A 6 -29.32 -18.25 2.84
CA LEU A 6 -29.58 -16.90 3.34
C LEU A 6 -28.30 -16.26 3.88
N VAL A 7 -28.07 -15.02 3.47
CA VAL A 7 -26.96 -14.19 3.97
C VAL A 7 -27.23 -13.86 5.44
N SER A 8 -26.25 -14.08 6.32
CA SER A 8 -26.41 -13.74 7.74
C SER A 8 -26.44 -12.22 7.94
N GLU A 9 -27.20 -11.73 8.93
CA GLU A 9 -27.26 -10.30 9.31
C GLU A 9 -25.89 -9.63 9.44
N ARG A 10 -24.89 -10.35 9.98
CA ARG A 10 -23.49 -9.91 10.07
C ARG A 10 -22.92 -9.49 8.70
N ILE A 11 -23.13 -10.31 7.68
CA ILE A 11 -22.63 -10.07 6.33
C ILE A 11 -23.39 -8.92 5.67
N GLU A 12 -24.68 -8.77 5.96
CA GLU A 12 -25.47 -7.61 5.48
C GLU A 12 -24.92 -6.30 6.07
N ARG A 13 -24.68 -6.24 7.38
CA ARG A 13 -24.03 -5.08 8.03
C ARG A 13 -22.68 -4.75 7.42
N LEU A 14 -21.82 -5.75 7.23
CA LEU A 14 -20.50 -5.54 6.61
C LEU A 14 -20.62 -5.00 5.17
N ARG A 15 -21.52 -5.57 4.35
CA ARG A 15 -21.76 -5.10 2.98
C ARG A 15 -22.25 -3.66 2.93
N GLU A 16 -23.19 -3.30 3.81
CA GLU A 16 -23.69 -1.94 3.90
C GLU A 16 -22.56 -0.95 4.22
N ARG A 17 -21.70 -1.28 5.19
CA ARG A 17 -20.53 -0.46 5.53
C ARG A 17 -19.58 -0.29 4.35
N TYR A 18 -19.25 -1.36 3.63
CA TYR A 18 -18.41 -1.28 2.41
C TYR A 18 -19.01 -0.39 1.31
N GLN A 19 -20.34 -0.32 1.21
CA GLN A 19 -21.02 0.45 0.17
C GLN A 19 -21.25 1.92 0.55
N THR A 20 -21.35 2.22 1.85
CA THR A 20 -21.77 3.53 2.35
C THR A 20 -20.63 4.33 2.98
N GLU A 21 -19.66 3.67 3.61
CA GLU A 21 -18.54 4.34 4.25
C GLU A 21 -17.51 4.82 3.23
N MET A 22 -16.95 6.02 3.48
CA MET A 22 -15.90 6.58 2.64
C MET A 22 -14.51 6.06 3.09
N PRO A 23 -13.69 5.52 2.17
CA PRO A 23 -12.32 5.10 2.48
C PRO A 23 -11.43 6.22 3.05
N ILE A 24 -10.52 5.84 3.94
CA ILE A 24 -9.66 6.76 4.71
C ILE A 24 -8.21 6.55 4.32
N ILE A 25 -7.53 7.60 3.88
CA ILE A 25 -6.07 7.53 3.72
C ILE A 25 -5.43 7.55 5.10
N SER A 26 -4.73 6.47 5.43
CA SER A 26 -3.85 6.37 6.60
C SER A 26 -2.43 6.79 6.23
N ILE A 27 -1.78 7.53 7.12
CA ILE A 27 -0.37 7.91 6.94
C ILE A 27 0.58 7.13 7.85
N GLU A 28 0.09 6.25 8.74
CA GLU A 28 0.92 5.58 9.75
C GLU A 28 2.08 4.82 9.11
N ARG A 29 1.77 3.94 8.14
CA ARG A 29 2.78 3.21 7.37
C ARG A 29 3.82 4.14 6.77
N ALA A 30 3.38 5.16 6.01
CA ALA A 30 4.30 6.11 5.39
C ALA A 30 5.13 6.86 6.42
N LYS A 31 4.54 7.24 7.56
CA LYS A 31 5.21 7.97 8.64
C LYS A 31 6.31 7.11 9.26
N PHE A 32 5.97 5.94 9.81
CA PHE A 32 6.93 5.07 10.48
C PHE A 32 8.00 4.56 9.50
N TYR A 33 7.60 4.16 8.29
CA TYR A 33 8.56 3.76 7.26
C TYR A 33 9.57 4.88 6.98
N THR A 34 9.10 6.12 6.81
CA THR A 34 9.96 7.27 6.51
C THR A 34 10.90 7.60 7.67
N GLU A 35 10.41 7.52 8.91
CA GLU A 35 11.20 7.78 10.12
C GLU A 35 12.41 6.84 10.16
N LYS A 36 12.20 5.55 9.93
CA LYS A 36 13.29 4.57 9.99
C LYS A 36 14.18 4.53 8.74
N TYR A 37 13.61 4.76 7.56
CA TYR A 37 14.33 4.57 6.29
C TYR A 37 15.54 5.49 6.14
N PHE A 38 15.45 6.72 6.65
CA PHE A 38 16.54 7.70 6.57
C PHE A 38 17.58 7.57 7.68
N GLU A 39 17.27 6.92 8.81
CA GLU A 39 18.27 6.57 9.83
C GLU A 39 19.29 5.56 9.30
N GLY A 40 18.83 4.62 8.46
CA GLY A 40 19.66 3.55 7.91
C GLY A 40 20.47 3.91 6.65
N ASN A 41 20.73 5.18 6.34
CA ASN A 41 21.37 5.58 5.06
C ASN A 41 22.74 4.91 4.78
N SER A 42 23.44 4.44 5.82
CA SER A 42 24.71 3.71 5.70
C SER A 42 24.55 2.20 5.42
N LEU A 43 23.33 1.67 5.51
CA LEU A 43 23.05 0.24 5.31
C LEU A 43 22.69 -0.08 3.85
N PRO A 44 22.91 -1.33 3.41
CA PRO A 44 22.39 -1.84 2.14
C PRO A 44 20.88 -1.64 1.99
N GLN A 45 20.41 -1.43 0.75
CA GLN A 45 19.02 -1.06 0.48
C GLN A 45 18.00 -2.09 0.99
N ASN A 46 18.26 -3.38 0.80
CA ASN A 46 17.45 -4.49 1.33
C ASN A 46 17.29 -4.41 2.86
N MET A 47 18.39 -4.17 3.59
CA MET A 47 18.38 -4.02 5.04
C MET A 47 17.58 -2.80 5.49
N ARG A 48 17.74 -1.67 4.79
CA ARG A 48 16.98 -0.44 5.06
C ARG A 48 15.48 -0.65 4.91
N VAL A 49 15.06 -1.31 3.82
CA VAL A 49 13.65 -1.62 3.57
C VAL A 49 13.10 -2.54 4.65
N ALA A 50 13.82 -3.62 4.97
CA ALA A 50 13.39 -4.59 5.99
C ALA A 50 13.25 -3.94 7.37
N LEU A 51 14.24 -3.15 7.80
CA LEU A 51 14.21 -2.42 9.07
C LEU A 51 13.07 -1.40 9.11
N SER A 52 12.81 -0.71 7.99
CA SER A 52 11.74 0.29 7.92
C SER A 52 10.36 -0.34 8.01
N MET A 53 10.14 -1.47 7.33
CA MET A 53 8.88 -2.20 7.46
C MET A 53 8.72 -2.85 8.84
N LYS A 54 9.78 -3.40 9.43
CA LYS A 54 9.75 -3.88 10.81
C LYS A 54 9.31 -2.75 11.77
N HIS A 55 9.86 -1.55 11.59
CA HIS A 55 9.45 -0.39 12.38
C HIS A 55 7.99 0.03 12.15
N VAL A 56 7.44 -0.14 10.94
CA VAL A 56 6.00 0.02 10.71
C VAL A 56 5.21 -0.97 11.55
N TYR A 57 5.55 -2.26 11.51
CA TYR A 57 4.83 -3.29 12.27
C TYR A 57 4.93 -3.10 13.78
N GLU A 58 6.07 -2.60 14.27
CA GLU A 58 6.28 -2.29 15.69
C GLU A 58 5.39 -1.14 16.20
N ASN A 59 4.97 -0.22 15.33
CA ASN A 59 4.37 1.04 15.76
C ASN A 59 2.96 1.30 15.21
N MET A 60 2.54 0.59 14.17
CA MET A 60 1.21 0.76 13.61
C MET A 60 0.12 0.40 14.62
N THR A 61 -1.02 1.04 14.46
CA THR A 61 -2.23 0.80 15.21
C THR A 61 -3.06 -0.28 14.51
N HIS A 62 -3.38 -1.35 15.23
CA HIS A 62 -4.27 -2.40 14.72
C HIS A 62 -5.74 -2.03 14.94
N TYR A 63 -6.57 -2.31 13.93
CA TYR A 63 -8.02 -2.29 14.02
C TYR A 63 -8.56 -3.71 14.14
N VAL A 64 -9.56 -3.90 15.02
CA VAL A 64 -10.22 -5.18 15.28
C VAL A 64 -11.72 -4.94 15.32
N ASP A 65 -12.47 -5.79 14.64
CA ASP A 65 -13.92 -5.76 14.60
C ASP A 65 -14.50 -7.18 14.78
N PRO A 66 -15.30 -7.43 15.83
CA PRO A 66 -15.95 -8.72 16.03
C PRO A 66 -16.83 -9.18 14.86
N ASP A 67 -17.38 -8.26 14.06
CA ASP A 67 -18.19 -8.64 12.91
C ASP A 67 -17.36 -9.35 11.80
N ASP A 68 -16.04 -9.16 11.75
CA ASP A 68 -15.20 -9.81 10.72
C ASP A 68 -14.95 -11.28 11.00
N ARG A 69 -14.92 -11.68 12.28
CA ARG A 69 -14.48 -13.01 12.77
C ARG A 69 -13.00 -13.31 12.49
N ILE A 70 -12.41 -12.83 11.41
CA ILE A 70 -10.96 -12.96 11.18
C ILE A 70 -10.30 -11.63 11.53
N ALA A 71 -9.32 -11.67 12.44
CA ALA A 71 -8.61 -10.47 12.86
C ALA A 71 -7.59 -10.05 11.80
N GLY A 72 -7.44 -8.75 11.57
CA GLY A 72 -6.33 -8.21 10.79
C GLY A 72 -6.80 -7.17 9.78
N TYR A 73 -6.28 -5.96 9.95
CA TYR A 73 -6.37 -4.88 8.98
C TYR A 73 -4.97 -4.31 8.78
N TRP A 74 -4.72 -3.81 7.58
CA TRP A 74 -3.47 -3.14 7.25
C TRP A 74 -3.43 -1.67 7.72
N CYS A 75 -4.50 -1.17 8.35
CA CYS A 75 -4.63 0.20 8.85
C CYS A 75 -5.41 0.24 10.16
N GLU A 76 -5.39 1.40 10.81
CA GLU A 76 -6.06 1.74 12.05
C GLU A 76 -7.59 1.89 11.93
N SER A 77 -8.17 1.57 10.77
CA SER A 77 -9.60 1.70 10.50
C SER A 77 -10.09 0.70 9.45
N PHE A 78 -11.39 0.41 9.49
CA PHE A 78 -12.09 -0.55 8.62
C PHE A 78 -11.81 -0.34 7.12
N LEU A 79 -12.06 0.86 6.57
CA LEU A 79 -11.74 1.22 5.18
C LEU A 79 -10.47 2.07 5.06
N GLY A 80 -9.48 1.77 5.90
CA GLY A 80 -8.17 2.41 5.85
C GLY A 80 -7.39 1.99 4.61
N ILE A 81 -6.70 2.96 4.01
CA ILE A 81 -5.88 2.81 2.80
C ILE A 81 -4.48 3.33 3.13
N PRO A 82 -3.48 2.43 3.27
CA PRO A 82 -2.12 2.85 3.54
C PRO A 82 -1.51 3.46 2.27
N ILE A 83 -0.51 4.33 2.44
CA ILE A 83 0.20 4.96 1.33
C ILE A 83 1.70 4.65 1.36
N GLU A 84 2.26 4.43 0.17
CA GLU A 84 3.68 4.10 -0.05
C GLU A 84 4.43 5.22 -0.77
N ILE A 85 4.71 6.27 -0.02
CA ILE A 85 5.30 7.49 -0.58
C ILE A 85 6.76 7.31 -1.05
N GLU A 86 7.44 6.27 -0.59
CA GLU A 86 8.78 5.89 -1.04
C GLU A 86 8.78 5.32 -2.47
N ARG A 87 7.67 4.75 -2.92
CA ARG A 87 7.50 4.30 -4.31
C ARG A 87 7.08 5.48 -5.17
N GLY A 88 6.12 6.24 -4.68
CA GLY A 88 5.79 7.58 -5.17
C GLY A 88 4.77 7.65 -6.30
N ILE A 89 4.09 6.55 -6.62
CA ILE A 89 3.04 6.47 -7.65
C ILE A 89 1.98 7.55 -7.45
N PHE A 90 1.50 7.71 -6.21
CA PHE A 90 0.43 8.65 -5.88
C PHE A 90 0.93 9.95 -5.24
N ASN A 91 2.25 10.18 -5.15
CA ASN A 91 2.79 11.36 -4.45
C ASN A 91 2.31 12.68 -5.06
N ASN A 92 2.24 12.77 -6.38
CA ASN A 92 1.77 13.97 -7.07
C ASN A 92 0.26 14.17 -6.88
N VAL A 93 -0.52 13.09 -6.95
CA VAL A 93 -1.96 13.07 -6.65
C VAL A 93 -2.22 13.60 -5.25
N LEU A 94 -1.56 13.02 -4.24
CA LEU A 94 -1.72 13.41 -2.84
C LEU A 94 -1.29 14.87 -2.61
N ARG A 95 -0.18 15.31 -3.22
CA ARG A 95 0.30 16.69 -3.09
C ARG A 95 -0.69 17.71 -3.64
N ASN A 96 -1.30 17.41 -4.77
CA ASN A 96 -2.08 18.38 -5.54
C ASN A 96 -3.58 18.32 -5.24
N GLU A 97 -4.14 17.13 -4.97
CA GLU A 97 -5.60 16.92 -4.97
C GLU A 97 -6.27 16.93 -3.60
N LEU A 98 -5.49 16.96 -2.51
CA LEU A 98 -6.02 17.05 -1.15
C LEU A 98 -6.49 18.46 -0.75
N LYS A 99 -6.19 19.49 -1.57
CA LYS A 99 -6.61 20.88 -1.34
C LYS A 99 -6.96 21.56 -2.66
N LYS A 100 -8.15 22.17 -2.73
CA LYS A 100 -8.62 22.95 -3.89
C LYS A 100 -7.59 23.98 -4.40
N ARG A 101 -6.94 24.70 -3.49
CA ARG A 101 -5.89 25.69 -3.83
C ARG A 101 -4.68 25.04 -4.53
N ASN A 102 -4.29 23.84 -4.11
CA ASN A 102 -3.16 23.13 -4.69
C ASN A 102 -3.52 22.64 -6.10
N ILE A 103 -4.76 22.16 -6.32
CA ILE A 103 -5.27 21.79 -7.65
C ILE A 103 -5.23 22.99 -8.59
N LEU A 104 -5.74 24.13 -8.16
CA LEU A 104 -5.77 25.35 -8.95
C LEU A 104 -4.36 25.78 -9.36
N TRP A 105 -3.43 25.81 -8.41
CA TRP A 105 -2.06 26.21 -8.67
C TRP A 105 -1.31 25.23 -9.57
N PHE A 106 -1.51 23.92 -9.36
CA PHE A 106 -0.97 22.88 -10.23
C PHE A 106 -1.44 23.06 -11.68
N ARG A 107 -2.73 23.35 -11.89
CA ARG A 107 -3.27 23.59 -13.23
C ARG A 107 -2.70 24.81 -13.89
N ILE A 108 -2.68 25.95 -13.19
CA ILE A 108 -2.11 27.19 -13.71
C ILE A 108 -0.68 26.93 -14.19
N LYS A 109 0.13 26.25 -13.37
CA LYS A 109 1.49 25.86 -13.75
C LYS A 109 1.54 24.93 -14.96
N SER A 110 0.69 23.92 -15.00
CA SER A 110 0.64 22.98 -16.12
C SER A 110 0.32 23.70 -17.43
N TYR A 111 -0.69 24.58 -17.44
CA TYR A 111 -1.07 25.33 -18.62
C TYR A 111 0.00 26.33 -19.07
N LEU A 112 0.62 27.04 -18.13
CA LEU A 112 1.74 27.93 -18.44
C LEU A 112 2.91 27.17 -19.08
N LYS A 113 3.21 25.98 -18.58
CA LYS A 113 4.24 25.10 -19.15
C LYS A 113 3.89 24.66 -20.57
N THR A 114 2.65 24.24 -20.82
CA THR A 114 2.17 23.89 -22.17
C THR A 114 2.28 25.07 -23.13
N ALA A 115 1.81 26.25 -22.71
CA ALA A 115 1.84 27.47 -23.51
C ALA A 115 3.28 27.87 -23.86
N TRP A 116 4.18 27.83 -22.88
CA TRP A 116 5.60 28.11 -23.09
C TRP A 116 6.26 27.11 -24.05
N TRP A 117 5.95 25.81 -23.93
CA TRP A 117 6.45 24.80 -24.86
C TRP A 117 5.94 25.03 -26.30
N LEU A 118 4.65 25.34 -26.47
CA LEU A 118 4.05 25.67 -27.77
C LEU A 118 4.70 26.90 -28.42
N LEU A 119 5.02 27.91 -27.61
CA LEU A 119 5.76 29.09 -28.06
C LEU A 119 7.17 28.71 -28.51
N LYS A 120 7.91 27.95 -27.70
CA LYS A 120 9.28 27.50 -28.00
C LYS A 120 9.36 26.68 -29.30
N LYS A 121 8.35 25.84 -29.59
CA LYS A 121 8.27 25.02 -30.80
C LYS A 121 7.58 25.72 -31.98
N ARG A 122 7.19 26.99 -31.84
CA ARG A 122 6.43 27.78 -32.86
C ARG A 122 5.12 27.11 -33.32
N GLN A 123 4.49 26.33 -32.44
CA GLN A 123 3.26 25.58 -32.73
C GLN A 123 2.00 26.24 -32.17
N LEU A 124 2.12 27.37 -31.47
CA LEU A 124 0.99 28.01 -30.77
C LEU A 124 -0.18 28.36 -31.72
N PHE A 125 0.10 28.99 -32.86
CA PHE A 125 -0.93 29.34 -33.84
C PHE A 125 -1.60 28.10 -34.45
N THR A 126 -0.80 27.07 -34.76
CA THR A 126 -1.30 25.79 -35.27
C THR A 126 -2.19 25.09 -34.25
N ALA A 127 -1.81 25.10 -32.96
CA ALA A 127 -2.62 24.52 -31.88
C ALA A 127 -3.95 25.26 -31.70
N ILE A 128 -3.94 26.60 -31.74
CA ILE A 128 -5.17 27.42 -31.68
C ILE A 128 -6.08 27.13 -32.87
N ARG A 129 -5.52 27.03 -34.08
CA ARG A 129 -6.27 26.68 -35.29
C ARG A 129 -6.86 25.27 -35.19
N ASN A 130 -6.08 24.30 -34.72
CA ASN A 130 -6.52 22.92 -34.58
C ASN A 130 -7.64 22.79 -33.53
N MET A 131 -7.54 23.45 -32.37
CA MET A 131 -8.60 23.45 -31.35
C MET A 131 -9.94 24.01 -31.87
N ARG A 132 -9.91 24.94 -32.82
CA ARG A 132 -11.12 25.44 -33.47
C ARG A 132 -11.76 24.40 -34.41
N ASN A 133 -10.95 23.52 -34.99
CA ASN A 133 -11.38 22.54 -35.99
C ASN A 133 -11.74 21.16 -35.40
N THR A 134 -11.08 20.71 -34.31
CA THR A 134 -11.28 19.37 -33.71
C THR A 134 -12.27 19.36 -32.54
N GLY A 135 -12.93 20.49 -32.27
CA GLY A 135 -13.81 20.66 -31.11
C GLY A 135 -13.04 20.83 -29.79
N LYS A 136 -13.73 21.25 -28.73
CA LYS A 136 -13.12 21.38 -27.40
C LYS A 136 -12.71 19.98 -26.93
N GLN A 137 -11.42 19.64 -27.01
CA GLN A 137 -10.90 18.56 -26.18
C GLN A 137 -11.28 18.86 -24.72
N PRO A 138 -11.81 17.90 -23.95
CA PRO A 138 -12.24 18.16 -22.60
C PRO A 138 -11.03 18.50 -21.73
N MET A 139 -10.73 19.80 -21.63
CA MET A 139 -9.82 20.32 -20.63
C MET A 139 -10.39 19.94 -19.28
N ASN A 140 -9.70 19.07 -18.55
CA ASN A 140 -10.16 18.68 -17.23
C ASN A 140 -10.00 19.87 -16.25
N MET A 141 -11.04 20.69 -16.16
CA MET A 141 -11.14 21.89 -15.32
C MET A 141 -11.74 21.60 -13.93
N GLY A 142 -12.02 20.34 -13.58
CA GLY A 142 -12.67 19.99 -12.30
C GLY A 142 -11.78 20.24 -11.07
N ILE A 143 -11.98 21.32 -10.32
CA ILE A 143 -11.18 21.70 -9.14
C ILE A 143 -11.61 20.95 -7.86
N THR A 144 -12.30 19.83 -8.02
CA THR A 144 -12.92 19.08 -6.94
C THR A 144 -11.83 18.34 -6.12
N PRO A 145 -11.69 18.64 -4.83
CA PRO A 145 -10.74 17.93 -3.96
C PRO A 145 -11.16 16.47 -3.79
N MET A 146 -10.19 15.64 -3.38
CA MET A 146 -10.33 14.18 -3.30
C MET A 146 -11.52 13.69 -2.47
N ASP A 147 -11.82 14.36 -1.36
CA ASP A 147 -12.93 14.07 -0.45
C ASP A 147 -14.32 14.39 -1.03
N LYS A 148 -14.39 15.15 -2.12
CA LYS A 148 -15.64 15.60 -2.75
C LYS A 148 -15.88 14.97 -4.12
N ARG A 149 -15.11 13.96 -4.51
CA ARG A 149 -15.25 13.31 -5.81
C ARG A 149 -16.51 12.45 -5.86
N LYS A 150 -17.11 12.36 -7.05
CA LYS A 150 -18.18 11.41 -7.32
C LYS A 150 -17.66 9.97 -7.41
N ILE A 151 -16.46 9.79 -7.95
CA ILE A 151 -15.81 8.48 -8.15
C ILE A 151 -14.54 8.44 -7.30
N ASN A 152 -14.38 7.36 -6.53
CA ASN A 152 -13.25 7.10 -5.64
C ASN A 152 -12.93 8.29 -4.71
N PRO A 153 -13.89 8.75 -3.89
CA PRO A 153 -13.60 9.73 -2.86
C PRO A 153 -12.79 9.09 -1.72
N TYR A 154 -11.84 9.85 -1.17
CA TYR A 154 -11.09 9.45 0.01
C TYR A 154 -11.04 10.60 1.00
N LYS A 155 -11.23 10.28 2.29
CA LYS A 155 -11.02 11.23 3.39
C LYS A 155 -9.63 11.04 3.99
N ILE A 156 -9.12 12.09 4.62
CA ILE A 156 -7.86 12.08 5.38
C ILE A 156 -8.01 13.01 6.57
N ALA A 157 -7.55 12.60 7.76
CA ALA A 157 -7.66 13.43 8.94
C ALA A 157 -6.92 14.76 8.75
N LYS A 158 -7.44 15.86 9.33
CA LYS A 158 -6.86 17.20 9.13
C LYS A 158 -5.40 17.28 9.61
N ALA A 159 -5.08 16.64 10.74
CA ALA A 159 -3.74 16.59 11.33
C ALA A 159 -2.77 15.81 10.42
N GLU A 160 -3.18 14.62 9.99
CA GLU A 160 -2.39 13.77 9.10
C GLU A 160 -2.16 14.40 7.74
N LYS A 161 -3.17 15.02 7.14
CA LYS A 161 -3.03 15.79 5.90
C LYS A 161 -1.96 16.88 6.02
N LYS A 162 -1.86 17.54 7.19
CA LYS A 162 -0.83 18.55 7.44
C LYS A 162 0.56 17.91 7.47
N ILE A 163 0.72 16.79 8.17
CA ILE A 163 1.98 16.04 8.27
C ILE A 163 2.41 15.52 6.90
N LEU A 164 1.50 14.87 6.16
CA LEU A 164 1.75 14.34 4.84
C LEU A 164 2.25 15.41 3.87
N LEU A 165 1.53 16.53 3.77
CA LEU A 165 1.86 17.59 2.81
C LEU A 165 3.10 18.41 3.20
N LYS A 166 3.36 18.62 4.49
CA LYS A 166 4.43 19.51 4.96
C LYS A 166 5.73 18.79 5.35
N LYS A 167 5.67 17.52 5.75
CA LYS A 167 6.83 16.75 6.24
C LYS A 167 7.15 15.58 5.31
N LEU A 168 6.22 14.65 5.15
CA LEU A 168 6.49 13.36 4.49
C LEU A 168 6.73 13.49 2.97
N LEU A 169 5.80 14.08 2.21
CA LEU A 169 5.95 14.22 0.75
C LEU A 169 7.16 15.08 0.34
N PRO A 170 7.54 16.15 1.06
CA PRO A 170 8.78 16.87 0.79
C PRO A 170 10.06 16.04 1.01
N GLN A 171 10.12 15.21 2.06
CA GLN A 171 11.30 14.39 2.36
C GLN A 171 11.65 13.40 1.24
N TRP A 172 10.63 12.85 0.58
CA TRP A 172 10.76 11.88 -0.52
C TRP A 172 10.86 12.50 -1.91
N LYS A 173 10.80 13.82 -2.03
CA LYS A 173 10.91 14.50 -3.33
C LYS A 173 12.25 14.19 -4.00
N GLY A 174 12.20 13.62 -5.21
CA GLY A 174 13.38 13.26 -5.98
C GLY A 174 14.09 11.99 -5.52
N LYS A 175 13.51 11.24 -4.56
CA LYS A 175 14.10 10.03 -3.97
C LYS A 175 13.23 8.79 -4.12
N SER A 176 11.98 8.95 -4.56
CA SER A 176 11.06 7.82 -4.72
C SER A 176 11.42 6.99 -5.95
N ILE A 177 10.99 5.72 -5.98
CA ILE A 177 11.21 4.83 -7.13
C ILE A 177 10.71 5.46 -8.43
N VAL A 178 9.52 6.08 -8.43
CA VAL A 178 9.01 6.83 -9.59
C VAL A 178 10.01 7.87 -10.08
N ASN A 179 10.63 8.65 -9.20
CA ASN A 179 11.57 9.69 -9.62
C ASN A 179 12.88 9.11 -10.17
N ILE A 180 13.33 7.98 -9.63
CA ILE A 180 14.50 7.26 -10.14
C ILE A 180 14.19 6.75 -11.55
N ILE A 181 13.08 6.02 -11.74
CA ILE A 181 12.70 5.47 -13.05
C ILE A 181 12.43 6.61 -14.06
N GLU A 182 11.80 7.71 -13.67
CA GLU A 182 11.59 8.88 -14.55
C GLU A 182 12.92 9.44 -15.06
N LYS A 183 13.93 9.52 -14.18
CA LYS A 183 15.27 9.98 -14.53
C LYS A 183 15.96 9.00 -15.48
N GLU A 184 15.95 7.70 -15.16
CA GLU A 184 16.56 6.66 -15.99
C GLU A 184 15.91 6.60 -17.38
N ILE A 185 14.58 6.68 -17.49
CA ILE A 185 13.90 6.74 -18.79
C ILE A 185 14.35 7.96 -19.59
N ALA A 186 14.46 9.13 -18.95
CA ALA A 186 14.90 10.34 -19.62
C ALA A 186 16.35 10.26 -20.12
N GLU A 187 17.23 9.58 -19.39
CA GLU A 187 18.65 9.39 -19.73
C GLU A 187 18.88 8.23 -20.71
N SER A 188 17.99 7.23 -20.75
CA SER A 188 18.13 6.03 -21.58
C SER A 188 18.05 6.24 -23.10
N GLY A 189 17.49 7.35 -23.55
CA GLY A 189 17.17 7.57 -24.97
C GLY A 189 16.04 6.70 -25.54
N LEU A 190 15.36 5.90 -24.72
CA LEU A 190 14.24 5.03 -25.15
C LEU A 190 13.06 5.81 -25.75
N VAL A 191 12.83 7.02 -25.25
CA VAL A 191 11.82 7.95 -25.76
C VAL A 191 12.54 9.11 -26.44
N SER A 192 12.23 9.36 -27.72
CA SER A 192 12.86 10.48 -28.44
C SER A 192 12.65 11.80 -27.69
N GLY A 193 13.69 12.66 -27.66
CA GLY A 193 13.66 13.90 -26.87
C GLY A 193 12.47 14.81 -27.19
N ASN A 194 12.05 14.89 -28.46
CA ASN A 194 10.87 15.65 -28.87
C ASN A 194 9.55 15.06 -28.33
N MET A 195 9.44 13.73 -28.24
CA MET A 195 8.25 13.06 -27.72
C MET A 195 8.20 13.16 -26.19
N LEU A 196 9.34 13.03 -25.52
CA LEU A 196 9.44 13.23 -24.07
C LEU A 196 9.08 14.68 -23.70
N ASP A 197 9.67 15.66 -24.37
CA ASP A 197 9.35 17.09 -24.22
C ASP A 197 7.85 17.37 -24.39
N PHE A 198 7.24 16.78 -25.41
CA PHE A 198 5.81 16.91 -25.67
C PHE A 198 4.98 16.31 -24.55
N SER A 199 5.26 15.07 -24.15
CA SER A 199 4.51 14.37 -23.08
C SER A 199 4.56 15.11 -21.74
N ILE A 200 5.73 15.69 -21.41
CA ILE A 200 5.99 16.47 -20.19
C ILE A 200 5.27 17.84 -20.22
N ALA A 201 5.02 18.36 -21.42
CA ALA A 201 4.39 19.66 -21.64
C ALA A 201 2.86 19.59 -21.74
N LEU A 202 2.26 18.42 -21.99
CA LEU A 202 0.81 18.29 -22.06
C LEU A 202 0.13 18.62 -20.72
N PRO A 203 -1.06 19.24 -20.73
CA PRO A 203 -1.81 19.52 -19.51
C PRO A 203 -2.11 18.23 -18.74
N ALA A 204 -1.44 18.05 -17.61
CA ALA A 204 -1.61 16.85 -16.81
C ALA A 204 -2.91 16.92 -16.01
N ASN A 205 -3.63 15.81 -15.96
CA ASN A 205 -4.51 15.49 -14.84
C ASN A 205 -3.65 14.74 -13.79
N ASN A 206 -3.88 14.93 -12.49
CA ASN A 206 -2.97 14.30 -11.51
C ASN A 206 -3.07 12.77 -11.54
N SER A 207 -4.16 12.19 -12.05
CA SER A 207 -4.42 10.74 -12.05
C SER A 207 -4.21 10.03 -13.39
N LYS A 208 -3.93 10.72 -14.51
CA LYS A 208 -3.72 10.09 -15.83
C LYS A 208 -2.53 10.70 -16.58
N GLN A 209 -1.40 10.85 -15.90
CA GLN A 209 -0.12 10.91 -16.62
C GLN A 209 0.20 9.52 -17.16
N VAL A 210 -0.52 9.13 -18.21
CA VAL A 210 -0.06 8.05 -19.07
C VAL A 210 1.02 8.69 -19.92
N LEU A 211 2.26 8.67 -19.41
CA LEU A 211 3.41 8.63 -20.32
C LEU A 211 3.20 7.43 -21.25
N LEU A 212 3.92 7.36 -22.37
CA LEU A 212 3.93 6.15 -23.23
C LEU A 212 4.15 4.86 -22.39
N ILE A 213 4.83 5.01 -21.26
CA ILE A 213 5.11 3.97 -20.27
C ILE A 213 4.34 4.26 -18.96
N SER A 214 3.50 3.31 -18.52
CA SER A 214 2.77 3.41 -17.25
C SER A 214 3.68 3.12 -16.06
N MET A 215 4.02 4.16 -15.29
CA MET A 215 4.83 4.03 -14.07
C MET A 215 4.16 3.17 -13.02
N THR A 216 2.83 3.31 -12.88
CA THR A 216 2.03 2.48 -11.98
C THR A 216 2.13 1.01 -12.35
N SER A 217 2.01 0.67 -13.64
CA SER A 217 2.09 -0.72 -14.10
C SER A 217 3.48 -1.32 -13.88
N ASN A 218 4.55 -0.58 -14.17
CA ASN A 218 5.93 -1.05 -13.96
C ASN A 218 6.22 -1.35 -12.49
N ILE A 219 5.81 -0.44 -11.59
CA ILE A 219 6.05 -0.62 -10.16
C ILE A 219 5.14 -1.75 -9.62
N ALA A 220 3.85 -1.75 -10.00
CA ALA A 220 2.89 -2.79 -9.61
C ALA A 220 3.33 -4.20 -10.01
N PHE A 221 3.96 -4.36 -11.18
CA PHE A 221 4.50 -5.64 -11.63
C PHE A 221 5.57 -6.19 -10.68
N SER A 222 6.43 -5.32 -10.13
CA SER A 222 7.47 -5.75 -9.17
C SER A 222 6.95 -5.94 -7.74
N GLN A 223 5.77 -5.39 -7.40
CA GLN A 223 5.21 -5.43 -6.05
C GLN A 223 4.16 -6.52 -5.85
N GLY A 224 3.48 -6.93 -6.93
CA GLY A 224 2.46 -7.96 -6.90
C GLY A 224 2.50 -8.82 -8.15
N HIS A 225 1.35 -9.34 -8.58
CA HIS A 225 1.25 -10.41 -9.59
C HIS A 225 1.99 -11.69 -9.17
N VAL A 226 2.08 -11.91 -7.86
CA VAL A 226 2.71 -13.09 -7.26
C VAL A 226 1.69 -13.73 -6.33
N ILE A 227 1.65 -15.06 -6.35
CA ILE A 227 0.96 -15.87 -5.34
C ILE A 227 1.99 -16.18 -4.27
N LEU A 228 1.72 -15.75 -3.03
CA LEU A 228 2.60 -16.11 -1.92
C LEU A 228 2.53 -17.62 -1.68
N ASP A 229 3.64 -18.20 -1.23
CA ASP A 229 3.69 -19.60 -0.83
C ASP A 229 3.03 -19.80 0.55
N TYR A 230 1.70 -19.68 0.56
CA TYR A 230 0.88 -19.88 1.76
C TYR A 230 0.97 -21.31 2.27
N GLU A 231 1.12 -22.30 1.39
CA GLU A 231 1.25 -23.71 1.78
C GLU A 231 2.46 -23.90 2.69
N LYS A 232 3.64 -23.43 2.27
CA LYS A 232 4.85 -23.52 3.10
C LYS A 232 4.72 -22.74 4.41
N ALA A 233 4.12 -21.56 4.38
CA ALA A 233 3.96 -20.73 5.58
C ALA A 233 2.97 -21.31 6.59
N ILE A 234 1.86 -21.89 6.11
CA ILE A 234 0.81 -22.47 6.95
C ILE A 234 1.23 -23.82 7.51
N THR A 235 1.82 -24.69 6.69
CA THR A 235 2.21 -26.04 7.12
C THR A 235 3.36 -26.05 8.13
N ARG A 236 4.23 -25.03 8.11
CA ARG A 236 5.42 -24.96 8.98
C ARG A 236 5.32 -23.91 10.09
N GLY A 237 4.54 -22.85 9.90
CA GLY A 237 4.50 -21.69 10.80
C GLY A 237 5.73 -20.78 10.66
N LEU A 238 5.53 -19.49 10.99
CA LEU A 238 6.57 -18.46 10.81
C LEU A 238 7.80 -18.68 11.68
N PHE A 239 7.68 -19.32 12.85
CA PHE A 239 8.84 -19.61 13.69
C PHE A 239 9.78 -20.61 13.04
N SER A 240 9.26 -21.72 12.50
CA SER A 240 10.08 -22.70 11.77
C SER A 240 10.78 -22.07 10.57
N LEU A 241 10.06 -21.26 9.80
CA LEU A 241 10.64 -20.59 8.65
C LEU A 241 11.75 -19.60 9.07
N LYS A 242 11.58 -18.89 10.18
CA LYS A 242 12.59 -17.95 10.67
C LYS A 242 13.85 -18.70 11.12
N THR A 243 13.68 -19.81 11.84
CA THR A 243 14.79 -20.68 12.26
C THR A 243 15.58 -21.20 11.05
N GLU A 244 14.92 -21.61 9.96
CA GLU A 244 15.63 -22.04 8.73
C GLU A 244 16.53 -20.91 8.17
N VAL A 245 16.08 -19.66 8.22
CA VAL A 245 16.90 -18.51 7.77
C VAL A 245 18.05 -18.25 8.74
N GLU A 246 17.83 -18.42 10.05
CA GLU A 246 18.86 -18.28 11.08
C GLU A 246 19.96 -19.34 10.92
N GLU A 247 19.59 -20.60 10.68
CA GLU A 247 20.53 -21.70 10.41
C GLU A 247 21.33 -21.45 9.13
N LYS A 248 20.69 -20.99 8.04
CA LYS A 248 21.39 -20.62 6.81
C LYS A 248 22.41 -19.51 7.01
N LEU A 249 22.15 -18.56 7.92
CA LEU A 249 23.08 -17.47 8.24
C LEU A 249 24.35 -17.94 8.97
N GLU A 250 24.36 -19.15 9.54
CA GLU A 250 25.53 -19.73 10.20
C GLU A 250 26.55 -20.32 9.22
N ASP A 251 26.17 -20.50 7.95
CA ASP A 251 27.05 -20.97 6.89
C ASP A 251 28.18 -19.97 6.61
N LYS A 252 29.40 -20.40 6.92
CA LYS A 252 30.63 -19.58 6.76
C LYS A 252 31.04 -19.40 5.30
N SER A 253 30.48 -20.16 4.37
CA SER A 253 30.77 -20.06 2.93
C SER A 253 30.02 -18.91 2.23
N LEU A 254 29.03 -18.31 2.91
CA LEU A 254 28.26 -17.21 2.36
C LEU A 254 29.14 -15.99 2.04
N ASN A 255 28.98 -15.45 0.84
CA ASN A 255 29.54 -14.15 0.50
C ASN A 255 28.78 -13.01 1.23
N LEU A 256 29.31 -11.80 1.15
CA LEU A 256 28.74 -10.64 1.85
C LEU A 256 27.33 -10.28 1.35
N ASP A 257 27.04 -10.48 0.06
CA ASP A 257 25.76 -10.13 -0.55
C ASP A 257 24.67 -11.11 -0.11
N ASP A 258 24.93 -12.41 -0.18
CA ASP A 258 24.02 -13.46 0.28
C ASP A 258 23.72 -13.32 1.78
N LYS A 259 24.76 -13.01 2.57
CA LYS A 259 24.59 -12.73 4.00
C LYS A 259 23.69 -11.52 4.24
N SER A 260 23.87 -10.44 3.48
CA SER A 260 23.02 -9.24 3.55
C SER A 260 21.56 -9.58 3.18
N VAL A 261 21.34 -10.38 2.13
CA VAL A 261 20.00 -10.81 1.70
C VAL A 261 19.33 -11.63 2.81
N LEU A 262 19.99 -12.66 3.33
CA LEU A 262 19.45 -13.50 4.40
C LEU A 262 19.17 -12.71 5.69
N GLN A 263 20.03 -11.75 6.05
CA GLN A 263 19.78 -10.85 7.18
C GLN A 263 18.53 -9.99 6.95
N SER A 264 18.35 -9.46 5.73
CA SER A 264 17.15 -8.67 5.41
C SER A 264 15.87 -9.50 5.45
N ILE A 265 15.93 -10.76 5.02
CA ILE A 265 14.81 -11.71 5.11
C ILE A 265 14.49 -11.99 6.58
N LYS A 266 15.50 -12.28 7.42
CA LYS A 266 15.30 -12.48 8.86
C LYS A 266 14.59 -11.28 9.50
N ILE A 267 15.04 -10.06 9.23
CA ILE A 267 14.43 -8.83 9.76
C ILE A 267 12.98 -8.66 9.28
N ALA A 268 12.71 -8.94 8.00
CA ALA A 268 11.36 -8.88 7.46
C ALA A 268 10.42 -9.88 8.14
N MET A 269 10.89 -11.12 8.34
CA MET A 269 10.15 -12.16 9.06
C MET A 269 9.89 -11.82 10.52
N GLU A 270 10.88 -11.28 11.21
CA GLU A 270 10.69 -10.74 12.57
C GLU A 270 9.62 -9.65 12.59
N GLY A 271 9.60 -8.78 11.58
CA GLY A 271 8.57 -7.76 11.42
C GLY A 271 7.16 -8.35 11.28
N VAL A 272 6.98 -9.37 10.43
CA VAL A 272 5.68 -10.04 10.27
C VAL A 272 5.25 -10.77 11.55
N ILE A 273 6.20 -11.37 12.28
CA ILE A 273 5.95 -11.98 13.60
C ILE A 273 5.50 -10.90 14.60
N ILE A 274 6.13 -9.72 14.61
CA ILE A 274 5.74 -8.60 15.48
C ILE A 274 4.33 -8.12 15.13
N PHE A 275 4.01 -7.97 13.84
CA PHE A 275 2.65 -7.64 13.38
C PHE A 275 1.62 -8.62 13.93
N ALA A 276 1.88 -9.92 13.82
CA ALA A 276 0.96 -10.94 14.33
C ALA A 276 0.81 -10.89 15.86
N LYS A 277 1.90 -10.67 16.61
CA LYS A 277 1.86 -10.55 18.07
C LYS A 277 1.05 -9.34 18.52
N ARG A 278 1.30 -8.17 17.92
CA ARG A 278 0.56 -6.94 18.21
C ARG A 278 -0.90 -7.00 17.79
N LEU A 279 -1.22 -7.75 16.73
CA LEU A 279 -2.60 -8.05 16.40
C LEU A 279 -3.29 -8.85 17.51
N ALA A 280 -2.63 -9.90 18.05
CA ALA A 280 -3.17 -10.66 19.17
C ALA A 280 -3.36 -9.79 20.43
N GLU A 281 -2.39 -8.93 20.75
CA GLU A 281 -2.49 -7.94 21.84
C GLU A 281 -3.69 -7.01 21.63
N ARG A 282 -3.91 -6.51 20.41
CA ARG A 282 -5.05 -5.65 20.11
C ARG A 282 -6.40 -6.37 20.25
N VAL A 283 -6.46 -7.66 19.88
CA VAL A 283 -7.66 -8.49 20.06
C VAL A 283 -7.90 -8.74 21.55
N GLN A 284 -6.85 -8.94 22.35
CA GLN A 284 -6.93 -9.04 23.82
C GLN A 284 -7.52 -7.77 24.43
N GLU A 285 -7.00 -6.59 24.07
CA GLU A 285 -7.53 -5.30 24.53
C GLU A 285 -9.02 -5.13 24.16
N ALA A 286 -9.40 -5.53 22.94
CA ALA A 286 -10.80 -5.47 22.50
C ALA A 286 -11.68 -6.44 23.31
N TYR A 287 -11.19 -7.66 23.59
CA TYR A 287 -11.87 -8.66 24.40
C TYR A 287 -12.14 -8.18 25.84
N GLU A 288 -11.15 -7.52 26.45
CA GLU A 288 -11.25 -6.99 27.81
C GLU A 288 -12.21 -5.80 27.92
N ALA A 289 -12.27 -4.97 26.87
CA ALA A 289 -13.14 -3.81 26.81
C ALA A 289 -14.60 -4.12 26.42
N GLU A 290 -14.89 -5.34 25.92
CA GLU A 290 -16.22 -5.73 25.44
C GLU A 290 -17.13 -6.16 26.60
N SER A 291 -18.34 -5.59 26.60
CA SER A 291 -19.38 -5.85 27.60
C SER A 291 -20.45 -6.80 27.11
N ASP A 292 -20.70 -6.87 25.80
CA ASP A 292 -21.66 -7.81 25.24
C ASP A 292 -21.08 -9.23 25.22
N GLU A 293 -21.70 -10.16 25.94
CA GLU A 293 -21.21 -11.54 26.09
C GLU A 293 -21.08 -12.28 24.75
N THR A 294 -21.97 -11.99 23.79
CA THR A 294 -21.91 -12.63 22.47
C THR A 294 -20.66 -12.16 21.71
N ARG A 295 -20.42 -10.84 21.66
CA ARG A 295 -19.23 -10.25 21.02
C ARG A 295 -17.95 -10.61 21.76
N LYS A 296 -18.00 -10.69 23.08
CA LYS A 296 -16.89 -11.12 23.92
C LYS A 296 -16.47 -12.55 23.62
N ASN A 297 -17.42 -13.47 23.46
CA ASN A 297 -17.12 -14.85 23.06
C ASN A 297 -16.50 -14.93 21.65
N ILE A 298 -16.92 -14.06 20.72
CA ILE A 298 -16.30 -13.95 19.39
C ILE A 298 -14.84 -13.53 19.50
N LEU A 299 -14.58 -12.46 20.26
CA LEU A 299 -13.23 -11.94 20.47
C LEU A 299 -12.34 -12.94 21.19
N LYS A 300 -12.88 -13.73 22.13
CA LYS A 300 -12.17 -14.84 22.78
C LYS A 300 -11.67 -15.86 21.76
N ILE A 301 -12.55 -16.33 20.88
CA ILE A 301 -12.18 -17.29 19.82
C ILE A 301 -11.13 -16.67 18.88
N MET A 302 -11.32 -15.41 18.47
CA MET A 302 -10.32 -14.69 17.66
C MET A 302 -8.96 -14.63 18.33
N LEU A 303 -8.93 -14.29 19.63
CA LEU A 303 -7.72 -14.18 20.43
C LEU A 303 -6.98 -15.52 20.52
N GLU A 304 -7.69 -16.60 20.85
CA GLU A 304 -7.12 -17.96 20.92
C GLU A 304 -6.44 -18.34 19.59
N ASN A 305 -7.07 -17.99 18.46
CA ASN A 305 -6.50 -18.23 17.13
C ASN A 305 -5.28 -17.34 16.87
N CYS A 306 -5.34 -16.03 17.13
CA CYS A 306 -4.23 -15.10 16.93
C CYS A 306 -3.01 -15.38 17.83
N GLN A 307 -3.22 -16.02 18.99
CA GLN A 307 -2.13 -16.45 19.86
C GLN A 307 -1.38 -17.68 19.31
N LYS A 308 -2.04 -18.51 18.49
CA LYS A 308 -1.45 -19.71 17.88
C LYS A 308 -0.85 -19.43 16.49
N VAL A 309 -1.64 -18.86 15.59
CA VAL A 309 -1.27 -18.66 14.17
C VAL A 309 -0.98 -17.19 13.87
N PRO A 310 -0.04 -16.88 12.96
CA PRO A 310 0.68 -17.77 12.04
C PRO A 310 2.01 -18.32 12.60
N PHE A 311 2.24 -18.27 13.92
CA PHE A 311 3.51 -18.69 14.51
C PHE A 311 3.79 -20.19 14.34
N TYR A 312 2.75 -20.99 14.55
CA TYR A 312 2.74 -22.44 14.45
C TYR A 312 1.75 -22.90 13.37
N PRO A 313 1.82 -24.18 12.94
CA PRO A 313 0.83 -24.75 12.05
C PRO A 313 -0.59 -24.72 12.65
N PRO A 314 -1.64 -24.54 11.82
CA PRO A 314 -3.02 -24.54 12.29
C PRO A 314 -3.49 -25.97 12.64
N GLU A 315 -4.39 -26.06 13.61
CA GLU A 315 -5.07 -27.31 14.04
C GLU A 315 -6.54 -27.33 13.62
N THR A 316 -7.06 -26.19 13.14
CA THR A 316 -8.44 -26.04 12.67
C THR A 316 -8.48 -25.23 11.39
N PHE A 317 -9.55 -25.39 10.60
CA PHE A 317 -9.82 -24.57 9.42
C PHE A 317 -9.80 -23.06 9.74
N TYR A 318 -10.34 -22.66 10.89
CA TYR A 318 -10.34 -21.27 11.32
C TYR A 318 -8.92 -20.73 11.47
N GLN A 319 -8.04 -21.49 12.12
CA GLN A 319 -6.64 -21.13 12.28
C GLN A 319 -5.93 -21.07 10.92
N ALA A 320 -6.24 -21.95 9.97
CA ALA A 320 -5.66 -21.89 8.62
C ALA A 320 -6.04 -20.57 7.91
N VAL A 321 -7.33 -20.19 7.95
CA VAL A 321 -7.81 -18.93 7.37
C VAL A 321 -7.20 -17.72 8.08
N GLN A 322 -7.17 -17.71 9.42
CA GLN A 322 -6.57 -16.64 10.21
C GLN A 322 -5.07 -16.50 9.92
N SER A 323 -4.34 -17.62 9.80
CA SER A 323 -2.92 -17.65 9.45
C SER A 323 -2.67 -16.99 8.10
N ALA A 324 -3.40 -17.45 7.07
CA ALA A 324 -3.30 -16.93 5.70
C ALA A 324 -3.63 -15.42 5.65
N TRP A 325 -4.71 -15.01 6.32
CA TRP A 325 -5.13 -13.61 6.35
C TRP A 325 -4.12 -12.70 7.06
N THR A 326 -3.57 -13.12 8.21
CA THR A 326 -2.54 -12.35 8.92
C THR A 326 -1.30 -12.16 8.05
N ILE A 327 -0.81 -13.23 7.40
CA ILE A 327 0.35 -13.16 6.51
C ILE A 327 0.06 -12.24 5.33
N LYS A 328 -1.08 -12.42 4.66
CA LYS A 328 -1.49 -11.60 3.53
C LYS A 328 -1.53 -10.13 3.90
N THR A 329 -2.21 -9.79 4.99
CA THR A 329 -2.40 -8.40 5.42
C THR A 329 -1.07 -7.73 5.75
N ALA A 330 -0.15 -8.44 6.42
CA ALA A 330 1.19 -7.93 6.68
C ALA A 330 1.94 -7.66 5.37
N VAL A 331 2.00 -8.65 4.47
CA VAL A 331 2.74 -8.53 3.20
C VAL A 331 2.13 -7.44 2.29
N GLU A 332 0.81 -7.32 2.24
CA GLU A 332 0.14 -6.24 1.50
C GLU A 332 0.41 -4.87 2.11
N LEU A 333 0.59 -4.75 3.43
CA LEU A 333 1.02 -3.48 4.02
C LEU A 333 2.45 -3.08 3.59
N ALA A 334 3.34 -4.05 3.40
CA ALA A 334 4.67 -3.81 2.83
C ALA A 334 4.60 -3.39 1.35
N HIS A 335 3.64 -3.93 0.61
CA HIS A 335 3.43 -3.72 -0.83
C HIS A 335 1.96 -3.38 -1.14
N PRO A 336 1.48 -2.17 -0.82
CA PRO A 336 0.04 -1.81 -0.86
C PRO A 336 -0.52 -1.58 -2.28
N ILE A 337 -0.11 -2.41 -3.24
CA ILE A 337 -0.68 -2.47 -4.58
C ILE A 337 -1.36 -3.83 -4.76
N ASN A 338 -2.69 -3.77 -4.94
CA ASN A 338 -3.64 -4.89 -4.93
C ASN A 338 -3.41 -5.97 -5.98
N LEU A 339 -2.41 -6.84 -5.82
CA LEU A 339 -2.15 -7.93 -6.77
C LEU A 339 -1.58 -9.20 -6.13
N HIS A 340 -1.81 -9.44 -4.83
CA HIS A 340 -1.49 -10.73 -4.18
C HIS A 340 -2.75 -11.60 -4.05
N SER A 341 -2.74 -12.75 -4.71
CA SER A 341 -3.83 -13.73 -4.62
C SER A 341 -3.51 -14.82 -3.59
N PHE A 342 -4.53 -15.41 -2.98
CA PHE A 342 -4.37 -16.57 -2.09
C PHE A 342 -4.00 -17.87 -2.82
N GLY A 343 -4.17 -17.93 -4.14
CA GLY A 343 -3.96 -19.16 -4.90
C GLY A 343 -5.07 -20.19 -4.64
N ARG A 344 -4.70 -21.47 -4.56
CA ARG A 344 -5.62 -22.61 -4.44
C ARG A 344 -6.05 -22.86 -2.99
N MET A 345 -6.81 -21.93 -2.43
CA MET A 345 -7.29 -22.03 -1.03
C MET A 345 -8.05 -23.32 -0.74
N ASP A 346 -8.77 -23.84 -1.74
CA ASP A 346 -9.48 -25.12 -1.69
C ASP A 346 -8.55 -26.32 -1.46
N GLN A 347 -7.27 -26.22 -1.83
CA GLN A 347 -6.30 -27.28 -1.58
C GLN A 347 -5.49 -27.02 -0.31
N ILE A 348 -5.13 -25.75 -0.08
CA ILE A 348 -4.28 -25.36 1.05
C ILE A 348 -5.03 -25.50 2.38
N PHE A 349 -6.35 -25.28 2.40
CA PHE A 349 -7.16 -25.32 3.62
C PHE A 349 -8.03 -26.58 3.77
N TYR A 350 -7.92 -27.56 2.86
CA TYR A 350 -8.71 -28.79 2.88
C TYR A 350 -8.20 -29.88 3.84
N PRO A 351 -6.87 -30.14 3.94
CA PRO A 351 -6.33 -30.99 4.99
C PRO A 351 -6.69 -30.44 6.37
#